data_AF-A0A3D1CG96-F1
#
_entry.id   AF-A0A3D1CG96-F1
#
_cell.length_a   1.000
_cell.length_b   1.000
_cell.length_c   1.000
_cell.angle_alpha   90.00
_cell.angle_beta   90.00
_cell.angle_gamma   90.00
#
_symmetry.space_group_name_H-M   'P 1'
#
loop_
_entity.id
_entity.type
_entity.pdbx_description
1 polymer ?
#
loop_
_entity_poly.entity_id
_entity_poly.type
_entity_poly.pdbx_seq_one_letter_code
_entity_poly.pdbx_strand_id
1 'polypeptide(L)'
;MPYMKNDTISQSPIEGGIEISGAQYQSLLAAKLEGKTVTVKNDEPFIYSGEKRTVYRLVNNVVESQEIYSEDDTPSGWQATEPTPDPEPITQVSRAQGKVALISAGHWASVVAFVDAIPDPTQKALAEVALYDTTTWQRNSPFLATAASQIGLTETDLDNLFLAASQIQL
;
A
#
# COMPACT_ATOMS: atom_id res chain seq x y z
N MET A 1 10.84 51.99 0.30
CA MET A 1 10.07 50.94 1.01
C MET A 1 10.81 49.62 0.79
N PRO A 2 10.88 48.70 1.77
CA PRO A 2 11.50 47.41 1.55
C PRO A 2 10.63 46.46 0.69
N TYR A 3 11.26 45.43 0.13
CA TYR A 3 10.65 44.48 -0.80
C TYR A 3 11.02 43.04 -0.44
N MET A 4 10.15 42.09 -0.81
CA MET A 4 10.37 40.66 -0.62
C MET A 4 9.98 39.86 -1.88
N LYS A 5 10.74 38.83 -2.21
CA LYS A 5 10.39 37.85 -3.24
C LYS A 5 10.88 36.47 -2.80
N ASN A 6 9.95 35.52 -2.69
CA ASN A 6 10.23 34.20 -2.14
C ASN A 6 10.97 34.34 -0.80
N ASP A 7 12.18 33.80 -0.67
CA ASP A 7 13.00 33.88 0.53
C ASP A 7 13.86 35.16 0.63
N THR A 8 13.89 36.00 -0.40
CA THR A 8 14.79 37.15 -0.49
C THR A 8 14.12 38.43 0.01
N ILE A 9 14.77 39.13 0.94
CA ILE A 9 14.36 40.46 1.43
C ILE A 9 15.37 41.53 1.00
N SER A 10 14.90 42.71 0.60
CA SER A 10 15.75 43.80 0.09
C SER A 10 15.21 45.16 0.53
N GLN A 11 16.12 46.13 0.70
CA GLN A 11 15.73 47.54 0.88
C GLN A 11 15.52 48.27 -0.46
N SER A 12 15.97 47.67 -1.56
CA SER A 12 15.77 48.15 -2.93
C SER A 12 14.69 47.32 -3.64
N PRO A 13 13.97 47.88 -4.62
CA PRO A 13 12.99 47.15 -5.43
C PRO A 13 13.54 45.84 -6.00
N ILE A 14 12.73 44.79 -5.95
CA ILE A 14 12.99 43.49 -6.58
C ILE A 14 11.93 43.28 -7.66
N GLU A 15 12.35 42.93 -8.87
CA GLU A 15 11.43 42.63 -9.97
C GLU A 15 10.53 41.43 -9.62
N GLY A 16 9.20 41.65 -9.65
CA GLY A 16 8.20 40.66 -9.25
C GLY A 16 8.19 40.35 -7.76
N GLY A 17 8.75 41.22 -6.92
CA GLY A 17 8.61 41.15 -5.47
C GLY A 17 7.43 41.97 -4.96
N ILE A 18 6.97 41.64 -3.75
CA ILE A 18 5.94 42.39 -3.03
C ILE A 18 6.58 43.51 -2.21
N GLU A 19 5.85 44.61 -2.01
CA GLU A 19 6.22 45.65 -1.05
C GLU A 19 5.91 45.18 0.37
N ILE A 20 6.83 45.43 1.29
CA ILE A 20 6.65 45.12 2.72
C ILE A 20 6.95 46.37 3.55
N SER A 21 6.29 46.48 4.70
CA SER A 21 6.54 47.56 5.65
C SER A 21 7.93 47.45 6.30
N GLY A 22 8.43 48.57 6.84
CA GLY A 22 9.69 48.58 7.62
C GLY A 22 9.64 47.62 8.81
N ALA A 23 8.48 47.48 9.47
CA ALA A 23 8.30 46.53 10.56
C ALA A 23 8.37 45.06 10.07
N GLN A 24 7.70 44.73 8.96
CA GLN A 24 7.78 43.39 8.35
C GLN A 24 9.23 43.06 7.95
N TYR A 25 9.97 44.00 7.37
CA TYR A 25 11.38 43.80 7.04
C TYR A 25 12.23 43.44 8.27
N GLN A 26 12.05 44.14 9.40
CA GLN A 26 12.77 43.84 10.63
C GLN A 26 12.39 42.46 11.20
N SER A 27 11.09 42.11 11.21
CA SER A 27 10.64 40.79 11.65
C SER A 27 11.19 39.66 10.79
N LEU A 28 11.20 39.83 9.46
CA LEU A 28 11.74 38.85 8.52
C LEU A 28 13.25 38.71 8.67
N LEU A 29 13.99 39.82 8.82
CA LEU A 29 15.43 39.79 9.07
C LEU A 29 15.76 39.06 10.38
N ALA A 30 15.04 39.36 11.46
CA ALA A 30 15.20 38.67 12.74
C ALA A 30 14.95 37.16 12.60
N ALA A 31 13.87 36.77 11.93
CA ALA A 31 13.56 35.37 11.67
C ALA A 31 14.68 34.67 10.87
N LYS A 32 15.23 35.31 9.82
CA LYS A 32 16.36 34.75 9.07
C LYS A 32 17.63 34.62 9.93
N LEU A 33 17.90 35.58 10.83
CA LEU A 33 19.02 35.50 11.78
C LEU A 33 18.84 34.38 12.82
N GLU A 34 17.59 34.07 13.18
CA GLU A 34 17.22 32.92 14.00
C GLU A 34 17.26 31.58 13.22
N GLY A 35 17.55 31.61 11.92
CA GLY A 35 17.58 30.44 11.05
C GLY A 35 16.20 29.95 10.58
N LYS A 36 15.14 30.74 10.75
CA LYS A 36 13.79 30.41 10.26
C LYS A 36 13.68 30.65 8.76
N THR A 37 12.89 29.80 8.13
CA THR A 37 12.53 29.95 6.71
C THR A 37 11.48 31.05 6.58
N VAL A 38 11.68 31.94 5.61
CA VAL A 38 10.72 32.98 5.24
C VAL A 38 10.35 32.83 3.77
N THR A 39 9.10 33.14 3.41
CA THR A 39 8.63 33.09 2.02
C THR A 39 7.53 34.13 1.80
N VAL A 40 7.10 34.28 0.55
CA VAL A 40 5.83 34.94 0.22
C VAL A 40 4.77 33.86 0.04
N LYS A 41 3.65 33.97 0.75
CA LYS A 41 2.48 33.07 0.63
C LYS A 41 1.22 33.92 0.50
N ASN A 42 0.42 33.66 -0.53
CA ASN A 42 -0.78 34.46 -0.85
C ASN A 42 -0.50 35.98 -0.92
N ASP A 43 0.58 36.37 -1.60
CA ASP A 43 1.05 37.76 -1.74
C ASP A 43 1.41 38.48 -0.43
N GLU A 44 1.56 37.74 0.67
CA GLU A 44 1.97 38.26 1.97
C GLU A 44 3.27 37.62 2.48
N PRO A 45 4.10 38.35 3.27
CA PRO A 45 5.27 37.78 3.90
C PRO A 45 4.86 36.73 4.95
N PHE A 46 5.48 35.56 4.89
CA PHE A 46 5.21 34.43 5.77
C PHE A 46 6.51 33.91 6.39
N ILE A 47 6.46 33.55 7.67
CA ILE A 47 7.57 32.97 8.43
C ILE A 47 7.11 31.59 8.90
N TYR A 48 7.83 30.55 8.49
CA TYR A 48 7.56 29.20 8.98
C TYR A 48 7.92 29.10 10.45
N SER A 49 7.07 28.42 11.23
CA SER A 49 7.38 28.05 12.62
C SER A 49 8.59 27.12 12.73
N GLY A 50 8.87 26.37 11.65
CA GLY A 50 9.86 25.29 11.60
C GLY A 50 9.28 23.93 11.99
N GLU A 51 8.01 23.89 12.41
CA GLU A 51 7.32 22.64 12.67
C GLU A 51 7.06 21.91 11.36
N LYS A 52 7.24 20.59 11.37
CA LYS A 52 6.98 19.72 10.23
C LYS A 52 5.99 18.64 10.62
N ARG A 53 5.21 18.22 9.63
CA ARG A 53 4.33 17.04 9.71
C ARG A 53 4.66 16.06 8.59
N THR A 54 4.43 14.79 8.86
CA THR A 54 4.54 13.74 7.86
C THR A 54 3.23 13.63 7.09
N VAL A 55 3.34 13.48 5.78
CA VAL A 55 2.25 13.09 4.91
C VAL A 55 2.61 11.80 4.19
N TYR A 56 1.57 11.05 3.81
CA TYR A 56 1.69 9.71 3.27
C TYR A 56 0.94 9.59 1.94
N ARG A 57 1.37 8.65 1.11
CA ARG A 57 0.58 8.15 -0.02
C ARG A 57 0.83 6.66 -0.22
N LEU A 58 -0.15 5.97 -0.78
CA LEU A 58 -0.03 4.55 -1.13
C LEU A 58 0.22 4.42 -2.62
N VAL A 59 1.37 3.85 -3.01
CA VAL A 59 1.75 3.63 -4.41
C VAL A 59 2.09 2.16 -4.58
N ASN A 60 1.34 1.45 -5.42
CA ASN A 60 1.52 0.00 -5.65
C ASN A 60 1.59 -0.80 -4.33
N ASN A 61 0.69 -0.51 -3.39
CA ASN A 61 0.64 -1.10 -2.06
C ASN A 61 1.86 -0.81 -1.15
N VAL A 62 2.71 0.14 -1.52
CA VAL A 62 3.85 0.62 -0.71
C VAL A 62 3.52 2.00 -0.16
N VAL A 63 3.69 2.17 1.15
CA VAL A 63 3.54 3.48 1.80
C VAL A 63 4.78 4.32 1.53
N GLU A 64 4.58 5.45 0.87
CA GLU A 64 5.59 6.50 0.78
C GLU A 64 5.29 7.61 1.79
N SER A 65 6.34 8.23 2.34
CA SER A 65 6.22 9.35 3.29
C SER A 65 7.05 10.55 2.85
N GLN A 66 6.58 11.74 3.22
CA GLN A 66 7.26 13.01 2.99
C GLN A 66 7.07 13.93 4.20
N GLU A 67 8.13 14.61 4.62
CA GLU A 67 8.01 15.73 5.55
C GLU A 67 7.67 17.02 4.82
N ILE A 68 6.68 17.75 5.32
CA ILE A 68 6.32 19.10 4.88
C ILE A 68 6.20 20.02 6.09
N TYR A 69 6.30 21.33 5.89
CA TYR A 69 6.00 22.27 6.99
C TYR A 69 4.55 22.10 7.42
N SER A 70 4.28 22.22 8.72
CA SER A 70 2.94 22.04 9.27
C SER A 70 1.92 23.02 8.65
N GLU A 71 2.40 24.20 8.24
CA GLU A 71 1.60 25.26 7.62
C GLU A 71 1.41 25.09 6.11
N ASP A 72 2.08 24.12 5.47
CA ASP A 72 1.88 23.80 4.06
C ASP A 72 0.65 22.91 3.86
N ASP A 73 -0.03 23.14 2.74
CA ASP A 73 -1.13 22.28 2.32
C ASP A 73 -0.62 20.89 1.99
N THR A 74 -1.41 19.87 2.30
CA THR A 74 -1.08 18.50 1.89
C THR A 74 -1.06 18.44 0.36
N PRO A 75 0.06 18.01 -0.27
CA PRO A 75 0.12 17.94 -1.72
C PRO A 75 -0.93 16.98 -2.28
N SER A 76 -1.38 17.23 -3.51
CA SER A 76 -2.39 16.38 -4.17
C SER A 76 -1.92 14.91 -4.22
N GLY A 77 -2.79 13.99 -3.83
CA GLY A 77 -2.49 12.55 -3.74
C GLY A 77 -1.81 12.12 -2.44
N TRP A 78 -1.57 13.02 -1.49
CA TRP A 78 -1.06 12.72 -0.15
C TRP A 78 -2.15 12.88 0.92
N GLN A 79 -1.93 12.30 2.09
CA GLN A 79 -2.83 12.34 3.24
C GLN A 79 -2.06 12.44 4.56
N ALA A 80 -2.72 12.94 5.61
CA ALA A 80 -2.10 13.12 6.92
C ALA A 80 -1.99 11.81 7.72
N THR A 81 -2.82 10.81 7.40
CA THR A 81 -2.85 9.52 8.08
C THR A 81 -2.09 8.47 7.28
N GLU A 82 -1.29 7.65 7.95
CA GLU A 82 -0.60 6.53 7.33
C GLU A 82 -1.63 5.52 6.79
N PRO A 83 -1.65 5.24 5.46
CA PRO A 83 -2.53 4.21 4.91
C PRO A 83 -2.06 2.83 5.35
N THR A 84 -3.00 1.92 5.55
CA THR A 84 -2.67 0.49 5.69
C THR A 84 -2.56 -0.13 4.29
N PRO A 85 -1.42 -0.76 3.94
CA PRO A 85 -1.34 -1.59 2.75
C PRO A 85 -2.38 -2.71 2.76
N ASP A 86 -2.90 -3.05 1.60
CA ASP A 86 -3.67 -4.27 1.39
C ASP A 86 -2.81 -5.49 1.74
N PRO A 87 -3.39 -6.57 2.31
CA PRO A 87 -2.65 -7.79 2.57
C PRO A 87 -2.14 -8.39 1.26
N GLU A 88 -0.92 -8.93 1.27
CA GLU A 88 -0.39 -9.63 0.11
C GLU A 88 -1.25 -10.87 -0.21
N PRO A 89 -1.53 -11.15 -1.50
CA PRO A 89 -2.31 -12.32 -1.88
C PRO A 89 -1.59 -13.60 -1.46
N ILE A 90 -2.35 -14.55 -0.91
CA ILE A 90 -1.80 -15.87 -0.55
C ILE A 90 -1.53 -16.66 -1.84
N THR A 91 -0.26 -16.80 -2.19
CA THR A 91 0.17 -17.49 -3.42
C THR A 91 0.39 -18.98 -3.23
N GLN A 92 0.61 -19.44 -2.01
CA GLN A 92 0.81 -20.85 -1.69
C GLN A 92 0.46 -21.16 -0.24
N VAL A 93 0.12 -22.44 0.02
CA VAL A 93 -0.05 -23.01 1.36
C VAL A 93 0.61 -24.37 1.42
N SER A 94 0.93 -24.88 2.61
CA SER A 94 1.32 -26.29 2.72
C SER A 94 0.16 -27.19 2.32
N ARG A 95 0.45 -28.36 1.75
CA ARG A 95 -0.59 -29.36 1.43
C ARG A 95 -1.42 -29.71 2.68
N ALA A 96 -0.79 -29.77 3.85
CA ALA A 96 -1.49 -30.09 5.09
C ALA A 96 -2.52 -28.99 5.46
N GLN A 97 -2.13 -27.72 5.40
CA GLN A 97 -3.05 -26.59 5.59
C GLN A 97 -4.20 -26.60 4.58
N GLY A 98 -3.89 -26.78 3.29
CA GLY A 98 -4.90 -26.84 2.24
C GLY A 98 -5.89 -27.98 2.43
N LYS A 99 -5.43 -29.17 2.83
CA LYS A 99 -6.29 -30.30 3.18
C LYS A 99 -7.20 -29.98 4.36
N VAL A 100 -6.67 -29.42 5.43
CA VAL A 100 -7.49 -29.06 6.61
C VAL A 100 -8.53 -28.00 6.24
N ALA A 101 -8.19 -27.02 5.39
CA ALA A 101 -9.16 -26.04 4.91
C ALA A 101 -10.28 -26.68 4.08
N LEU A 102 -9.95 -27.57 3.14
CA LEU A 102 -10.95 -28.32 2.35
C LEU A 102 -11.83 -29.23 3.22
N ILE A 103 -11.26 -29.87 4.24
CA ILE A 103 -12.01 -30.70 5.21
C ILE A 103 -12.97 -29.82 6.00
N SER A 104 -12.48 -28.69 6.51
CA SER A 104 -13.27 -27.75 7.33
C SER A 104 -14.41 -27.12 6.53
N ALA A 105 -14.19 -26.88 5.23
CA ALA A 105 -15.20 -26.39 4.30
C ALA A 105 -16.13 -27.49 3.76
N GLY A 106 -15.90 -28.76 4.10
CA GLY A 106 -16.72 -29.89 3.62
C GLY A 106 -16.50 -30.28 2.14
N HIS A 107 -15.46 -29.75 1.49
CA HIS A 107 -15.16 -29.98 0.08
C HIS A 107 -14.19 -31.13 -0.18
N TRP A 108 -13.48 -31.61 0.85
CA TRP A 108 -12.46 -32.64 0.70
C TRP A 108 -12.98 -33.91 0.01
N ALA A 109 -14.15 -34.40 0.42
CA ALA A 109 -14.74 -35.60 -0.16
C ALA A 109 -15.05 -35.43 -1.66
N SER A 110 -15.53 -34.25 -2.06
CA SER A 110 -15.81 -33.94 -3.47
C SER A 110 -14.54 -33.88 -4.32
N VAL A 111 -13.44 -33.35 -3.79
CA VAL A 111 -12.14 -33.34 -4.48
C VAL A 111 -11.62 -34.75 -4.71
N VAL A 112 -11.70 -35.61 -3.68
CA VAL A 112 -11.30 -37.02 -3.80
C VAL A 112 -12.17 -37.75 -4.83
N ALA A 113 -13.50 -37.57 -4.77
CA ALA A 113 -14.43 -38.17 -5.72
C ALA A 113 -14.17 -37.71 -7.16
N PHE A 114 -13.79 -36.44 -7.37
CA PHE A 114 -13.38 -35.93 -8.67
C PHE A 114 -12.14 -36.67 -9.20
N VAL A 115 -11.08 -36.80 -8.40
CA VAL A 115 -9.87 -37.53 -8.80
C VAL A 115 -10.17 -39.00 -9.08
N ASP A 116 -11.02 -39.62 -8.27
CA ASP A 116 -11.40 -41.02 -8.45
C ASP A 116 -12.19 -41.30 -9.73
N ALA A 117 -12.96 -40.31 -10.20
CA ALA A 117 -13.76 -40.40 -11.42
C ALA A 117 -12.95 -40.21 -12.71
N ILE A 118 -11.64 -39.89 -12.64
CA ILE A 118 -10.79 -39.71 -13.82
C ILE A 118 -10.62 -41.07 -14.55
N PRO A 119 -11.09 -41.22 -15.81
CA PRO A 119 -11.05 -42.52 -16.50
C PRO A 119 -9.67 -42.91 -17.02
N ASP A 120 -8.88 -41.92 -17.45
CA ASP A 120 -7.53 -42.18 -17.97
C ASP A 120 -6.57 -42.45 -16.79
N PRO A 121 -5.93 -43.63 -16.75
CA PRO A 121 -5.10 -44.02 -15.60
C PRO A 121 -3.86 -43.13 -15.45
N THR A 122 -3.34 -42.56 -16.53
CA THR A 122 -2.17 -41.67 -16.47
C THR A 122 -2.57 -40.32 -15.88
N GLN A 123 -3.69 -39.75 -16.35
CA GLN A 123 -4.23 -38.50 -15.80
C GLN A 123 -4.62 -38.66 -14.33
N LYS A 124 -5.20 -39.80 -13.95
CA LYS A 124 -5.53 -40.10 -12.56
C LYS A 124 -4.28 -40.11 -11.69
N ALA A 125 -3.22 -40.82 -12.09
CA ALA A 125 -1.96 -40.86 -11.36
C ALA A 125 -1.33 -39.47 -11.21
N LEU A 126 -1.37 -38.63 -12.25
CA LEU A 126 -0.87 -37.24 -12.19
C LEU A 126 -1.70 -36.37 -11.23
N ALA A 127 -3.02 -36.53 -11.21
CA ALA A 127 -3.90 -35.85 -10.27
C ALA A 127 -3.64 -36.27 -8.82
N GLU A 128 -3.42 -37.57 -8.58
CA GLU A 128 -3.05 -38.10 -7.27
C GLU A 128 -1.72 -37.52 -6.78
N VAL A 129 -0.70 -37.43 -7.64
CA VAL A 129 0.58 -36.78 -7.30
C VAL A 129 0.35 -35.30 -6.91
N ALA A 130 -0.44 -34.56 -7.69
CA ALA A 130 -0.75 -33.17 -7.39
C ALA A 130 -1.49 -33.00 -6.05
N LEU A 131 -2.42 -33.89 -5.75
CA LEU A 131 -3.25 -33.86 -4.55
C LEU A 131 -2.51 -34.37 -3.29
N TYR A 132 -1.67 -35.39 -3.43
CA TYR A 132 -1.11 -36.13 -2.30
C TYR A 132 0.38 -35.95 -2.08
N ASP A 133 1.17 -35.82 -3.14
CA ASP A 133 2.63 -35.93 -3.05
C ASP A 133 3.34 -34.57 -3.06
N THR A 134 2.62 -33.50 -3.40
CA THR A 134 3.13 -32.14 -3.29
C THR A 134 3.29 -31.70 -1.82
N THR A 135 4.38 -31.03 -1.51
CA THR A 135 4.59 -30.45 -0.16
C THR A 135 3.77 -29.17 0.01
N THR A 136 3.65 -28.39 -1.06
CA THR A 136 2.92 -27.12 -1.12
C THR A 136 1.93 -27.12 -2.27
N TRP A 137 0.83 -26.42 -2.05
CA TRP A 137 -0.18 -26.12 -3.06
C TRP A 137 -0.04 -24.66 -3.44
N GLN A 138 0.11 -24.40 -4.73
CA GLN A 138 0.20 -23.05 -5.29
C GLN A 138 -1.16 -22.62 -5.80
N ARG A 139 -1.53 -21.36 -5.59
CA ARG A 139 -2.83 -20.82 -6.00
C ARG A 139 -3.03 -20.85 -7.51
N ASN A 140 -1.96 -20.72 -8.28
CA ASN A 140 -1.97 -20.82 -9.75
C ASN A 140 -1.87 -22.27 -10.27
N SER A 141 -1.97 -23.29 -9.41
CA SER A 141 -1.94 -24.69 -9.83
C SER A 141 -3.10 -25.01 -10.78
N PRO A 142 -2.83 -25.47 -12.02
CA PRO A 142 -3.88 -25.85 -12.97
C PRO A 142 -4.78 -26.98 -12.44
N PHE A 143 -4.20 -27.91 -11.69
CA PHE A 143 -4.94 -29.00 -11.05
C PHE A 143 -5.94 -28.47 -10.03
N LEU A 144 -5.52 -27.57 -9.12
CA LEU A 144 -6.42 -27.04 -8.09
C LEU A 144 -7.53 -26.18 -8.68
N ALA A 145 -7.22 -25.38 -9.70
CA ALA A 145 -8.23 -24.60 -10.43
C ALA A 145 -9.27 -25.52 -11.10
N THR A 146 -8.83 -26.60 -11.72
CA THR A 146 -9.72 -27.59 -12.36
C THR A 146 -10.56 -28.33 -11.31
N ALA A 147 -9.93 -28.84 -10.24
CA ALA A 147 -10.62 -29.54 -9.17
C ALA A 147 -11.68 -28.64 -8.51
N ALA A 148 -11.35 -27.38 -8.22
CA ALA A 148 -12.28 -26.40 -7.66
C ALA A 148 -13.50 -26.18 -8.57
N SER A 149 -13.27 -25.92 -9.86
CA SER A 149 -14.35 -25.73 -10.84
C SER A 149 -15.26 -26.96 -10.96
N GLN A 150 -14.69 -28.17 -10.96
CA GLN A 150 -15.46 -29.41 -11.08
C GLN A 150 -16.36 -29.67 -9.87
N ILE A 151 -15.99 -29.18 -8.69
CA ILE A 151 -16.81 -29.28 -7.47
C ILE A 151 -17.68 -28.03 -7.23
N GLY A 152 -17.76 -27.12 -8.19
CA GLY A 152 -18.63 -25.93 -8.16
C GLY A 152 -18.06 -24.72 -7.41
N LEU A 153 -16.77 -24.70 -7.09
CA LEU A 153 -16.11 -23.55 -6.48
C LEU A 153 -15.69 -22.52 -7.53
N THR A 154 -15.91 -21.24 -7.22
CA THR A 154 -15.43 -20.11 -8.01
C THR A 154 -13.96 -19.79 -7.72
N GLU A 155 -13.35 -18.92 -8.53
CA GLU A 155 -11.99 -18.41 -8.22
C GLU A 155 -11.94 -17.70 -6.87
N THR A 156 -12.99 -16.94 -6.52
CA THR A 156 -13.12 -16.28 -5.22
C THR A 156 -13.22 -17.29 -4.08
N ASP A 157 -13.94 -18.39 -4.25
CA ASP A 157 -14.02 -19.43 -3.22
C ASP A 157 -12.66 -20.12 -3.02
N LEU A 158 -11.91 -20.32 -4.12
CA LEU A 158 -10.57 -20.87 -4.05
C LEU A 158 -9.60 -19.89 -3.35
N ASP A 159 -9.70 -18.58 -3.60
CA ASP A 159 -8.94 -17.55 -2.88
C ASP A 159 -9.25 -17.57 -1.38
N ASN A 160 -10.54 -17.66 -1.04
CA ASN A 160 -10.99 -17.76 0.36
C ASN A 160 -10.47 -19.03 1.04
N LEU A 161 -10.40 -20.16 0.33
CA LEU A 161 -9.80 -21.39 0.85
C LEU A 161 -8.29 -21.25 1.09
N PHE A 162 -7.56 -20.59 0.19
CA PHE A 162 -6.13 -20.32 0.39
C PHE A 162 -5.89 -19.37 1.56
N LEU A 163 -6.72 -18.33 1.70
CA LEU A 163 -6.71 -17.43 2.85
C LEU A 163 -6.96 -18.20 4.15
N ALA A 164 -8.05 -18.97 4.23
CA ALA A 164 -8.36 -19.79 5.40
C ALA A 164 -7.23 -20.79 5.73
N ALA A 165 -6.69 -21.46 4.72
CA ALA A 165 -5.59 -22.41 4.88
C ALA A 165 -4.32 -21.74 5.45
N SER A 166 -3.98 -20.53 5.01
CA SER A 166 -2.80 -19.79 5.50
C SER A 166 -2.84 -19.50 7.01
N GLN A 167 -4.04 -19.49 7.61
CA GLN A 167 -4.23 -19.21 9.04
C GLN A 167 -4.15 -20.48 9.91
N ILE A 168 -4.05 -21.66 9.32
CA ILE A 168 -4.01 -22.94 10.05
C ILE A 168 -2.59 -23.21 10.55
N GLN A 169 -2.48 -23.50 11.85
CA GLN A 169 -1.25 -23.94 12.52
C GLN A 169 -1.32 -25.46 12.77
N LEU A 170 -0.26 -26.20 12.42
CA LEU A 170 -0.14 -27.66 12.53
C LEU A 170 1.17 -28.06 13.22
#